data_AF-A0A7V1XX99-F1
#
_entry.id   AF-A0A7V1XX99-F1
#
_cell.length_a   1.000
_cell.length_b   1.000
_cell.length_c   1.000
_cell.angle_alpha   90.00
_cell.angle_beta   90.00
_cell.angle_gamma   90.00
#
_symmetry.space_group_name_H-M   'P 1'
#
loop_
_entity.id
_entity.type
_entity.pdbx_description
1 polymer ?
#
loop_
_entity_poly.entity_id
_entity_poly.type
_entity_poly.pdbx_seq_one_letter_code
_entity_poly.pdbx_strand_id
1 'polypeptide(L)'
;MTLEQAKEVVIDRMNAIAYQEYDFSLFPSDRDRLFGNQHYQLEPYTYMPDYPSRWAPGQDLEPKLSELLAYPWSRAESSLDQHFLEALQVVRLSEGFLSDLIAQSERTRAR
;
A
#
# COMPACT_ATOMS: atom_id res chain seq x y z
N MET A 1 14.62 -5.13 -10.38
CA MET A 1 13.65 -5.81 -9.47
C MET A 1 12.57 -6.54 -10.27
N THR A 2 12.00 -7.65 -9.77
CA THR A 2 10.82 -8.31 -10.41
C THR A 2 9.51 -7.63 -10.00
N LEU A 3 8.41 -7.88 -10.72
CA LEU A 3 7.11 -7.29 -10.36
C LEU A 3 6.61 -7.73 -8.99
N GLU A 4 6.76 -9.01 -8.63
CA GLU A 4 6.33 -9.52 -7.31
C GLU A 4 7.12 -8.85 -6.18
N GLN A 5 8.45 -8.79 -6.31
CA GLN A 5 9.30 -8.07 -5.35
C GLN A 5 8.94 -6.59 -5.25
N ALA A 6 8.62 -5.95 -6.37
CA ALA A 6 8.22 -4.54 -6.38
C ALA A 6 6.89 -4.32 -5.65
N LYS A 7 5.92 -5.23 -5.85
CA LYS A 7 4.65 -5.20 -5.11
C LYS A 7 4.86 -5.38 -3.61
N GLU A 8 5.71 -6.31 -3.18
CA GLU A 8 6.06 -6.51 -1.76
C GLU A 8 6.64 -5.23 -1.16
N VAL A 9 7.65 -4.64 -1.79
CA VAL A 9 8.29 -3.40 -1.31
C VAL A 9 7.29 -2.25 -1.17
N VAL A 10 6.39 -2.09 -2.14
CA VAL A 10 5.36 -1.04 -2.10
C VAL A 10 4.36 -1.30 -0.97
N ILE A 11 3.86 -2.52 -0.85
CA ILE A 11 2.85 -2.91 0.14
C ILE A 11 3.42 -2.85 1.56
N ASP A 12 4.66 -3.27 1.77
CA ASP A 12 5.33 -3.20 3.07
C ASP A 12 5.56 -1.76 3.52
N ARG A 13 5.91 -0.87 2.60
CA ARG A 13 6.01 0.56 2.89
C ARG A 13 4.65 1.16 3.25
N MET A 14 3.58 0.80 2.53
CA MET A 14 2.22 1.21 2.87
C MET A 14 1.80 0.70 4.25
N ASN A 15 2.15 -0.55 4.59
CA ASN A 15 1.88 -1.14 5.90
C ASN A 15 2.63 -0.42 7.03
N ALA A 16 3.90 -0.09 6.81
CA ALA A 16 4.70 0.66 7.77
C ALA A 16 4.13 2.06 8.02
N ILE A 17 3.71 2.77 6.96
CA ILE A 17 3.07 4.09 7.09
C ILE A 17 1.73 3.97 7.82
N ALA A 18 0.92 2.96 7.48
CA ALA A 18 -0.36 2.73 8.16
C ALA A 18 -0.17 2.57 9.68
N TYR A 19 0.83 1.77 10.08
CA TYR A 19 1.17 1.60 11.49
C TYR A 19 1.68 2.89 12.13
N GLN A 20 2.56 3.64 11.45
CA GLN A 20 3.15 4.87 11.99
C GLN A 20 2.14 6.02 12.15
N GLU A 21 1.22 6.17 11.20
CA GLU A 21 0.34 7.34 11.14
C GLU A 21 -1.04 7.08 11.76
N TYR A 22 -1.46 5.81 11.81
CA TYR A 22 -2.81 5.44 12.26
C TYR A 22 -2.80 4.42 13.40
N ASP A 23 -1.64 4.00 13.91
CA ASP A 23 -1.46 2.96 14.94
C ASP A 23 -2.02 1.57 14.53
N PHE A 24 -2.31 1.34 13.24
CA PHE A 24 -2.84 0.09 12.73
C PHE A 24 -2.14 -0.35 11.44
N SER A 25 -1.72 -1.61 11.38
CA SER A 25 -1.22 -2.24 10.16
C SER A 25 -2.35 -2.57 9.18
N LEU A 26 -2.01 -2.77 7.90
CA LEU A 26 -2.91 -3.35 6.91
C LEU A 26 -3.20 -4.81 7.27
N PHE A 27 -4.46 -5.24 7.13
CA PHE A 27 -4.79 -6.64 7.31
C PHE A 27 -4.21 -7.47 6.16
N PRO A 28 -3.94 -8.77 6.36
CA PRO A 28 -3.52 -9.66 5.28
C PRO A 28 -4.45 -9.62 4.07
N SER A 29 -5.76 -9.51 4.29
CA SER A 29 -6.75 -9.35 3.21
C SER A 29 -6.59 -8.06 2.40
N ASP A 30 -6.19 -6.96 3.06
CA ASP A 30 -5.96 -5.68 2.39
C ASP A 30 -4.66 -5.74 1.56
N ARG A 31 -3.64 -6.41 2.11
CA ARG A 31 -2.35 -6.65 1.43
C ARG A 31 -2.52 -7.59 0.22
N ASP A 32 -3.30 -8.66 0.34
CA ASP A 32 -3.65 -9.57 -0.76
C ASP A 32 -4.38 -8.84 -1.89
N ARG A 33 -5.33 -7.96 -1.53
CA ARG A 33 -6.04 -7.14 -2.50
C ARG A 33 -5.10 -6.19 -3.25
N LEU A 34 -4.16 -5.56 -2.55
CA LEU A 34 -3.12 -4.73 -3.17
C LEU A 34 -2.21 -5.56 -4.08
N PHE A 35 -1.87 -6.78 -3.66
CA PHE A 35 -1.00 -7.66 -4.43
C PHE A 35 -1.67 -8.20 -5.70
N GLY A 36 -2.99 -8.45 -5.63
CA GLY A 36 -3.82 -8.98 -6.71
C GLY A 36 -3.94 -10.51 -6.73
N ASN A 37 -3.38 -11.20 -5.74
CA ASN A 37 -3.57 -12.62 -5.50
C ASN A 37 -3.41 -12.93 -4.00
N GLN A 38 -3.69 -14.17 -3.60
CA GLN A 38 -3.46 -14.60 -2.22
C GLN A 38 -1.98 -14.84 -1.99
N HIS A 39 -1.32 -13.93 -1.28
CA HIS A 39 0.12 -13.89 -1.04
C HIS A 39 0.46 -13.85 0.46
N TYR A 40 -0.35 -13.16 1.26
CA TYR A 40 -0.16 -12.95 2.68
C TYR A 40 -1.02 -13.93 3.48
N GLN A 41 -0.37 -14.85 4.19
CA GLN A 41 -1.08 -15.77 5.08
C GLN A 41 -1.57 -15.04 6.33
N LEU A 42 -2.76 -15.42 6.80
CA LEU A 42 -3.25 -15.04 8.12
C LEU A 42 -2.35 -15.73 9.16
N GLU A 43 -1.54 -14.95 9.89
CA GLU A 43 -0.86 -15.50 11.06
C GLU A 43 -1.90 -15.82 12.14
N PRO A 44 -1.97 -17.07 12.65
CA PRO A 44 -3.04 -17.51 13.56
C PRO A 44 -3.15 -16.73 14.88
N TYR A 45 -2.14 -15.94 15.25
CA TYR A 45 -2.01 -15.35 16.58
C TYR A 45 -2.29 -13.84 16.65
N THR A 46 -2.56 -13.18 15.52
CA THR A 46 -2.73 -11.71 15.47
C THR A 46 -4.18 -11.29 15.19
N TYR A 47 -5.12 -12.25 15.23
CA TYR A 47 -6.52 -11.99 14.94
C TYR A 47 -7.29 -11.64 16.22
N MET A 48 -7.70 -10.36 16.34
CA MET A 48 -8.90 -9.98 17.09
C MET A 48 -10.07 -10.04 16.09
N PRO A 49 -10.96 -11.04 16.16
CA PRO A 49 -12.02 -11.27 15.16
C PRO A 49 -13.02 -10.12 14.98
N ASP A 50 -13.06 -9.19 15.92
CA ASP A 50 -14.16 -8.24 16.06
C ASP A 50 -13.84 -6.83 15.55
N TYR A 51 -12.68 -6.61 14.93
CA TYR A 51 -12.37 -5.33 14.28
C TYR A 51 -12.59 -5.44 12.78
N PRO A 52 -13.67 -4.85 12.20
CA PRO A 52 -13.76 -4.69 10.75
C PRO A 52 -12.51 -3.93 10.31
N SER A 53 -11.83 -4.40 9.24
CA SER A 53 -10.71 -3.66 8.68
C SER A 53 -11.18 -2.21 8.47
N ARG A 54 -10.43 -1.24 8.99
CA ARG A 54 -10.69 0.18 8.67
C ARG A 54 -10.53 0.49 7.17
N TRP A 55 -10.03 -0.51 6.43
CA TRP A 55 -9.80 -0.58 5.00
C TRP A 55 -10.71 -1.65 4.32
N ALA A 56 -11.73 -2.17 5.01
CA ALA A 56 -12.66 -3.17 4.48
C ALA A 56 -13.46 -2.63 3.27
N PRO A 57 -13.97 -3.52 2.39
CA PRO A 57 -14.82 -3.12 1.27
C PRO A 57 -16.08 -2.40 1.76
N GLY A 58 -16.33 -1.18 1.26
CA GLY A 58 -17.59 -0.47 1.48
C GLY A 58 -17.49 1.01 1.85
N GLN A 59 -16.32 1.52 2.28
CA GLN A 59 -16.12 2.96 2.51
C GLN A 59 -14.68 3.41 2.16
N ASP A 60 -14.57 4.21 1.09
CA ASP A 60 -13.42 5.06 0.73
C ASP A 60 -12.02 4.43 0.84
N LEU A 61 -11.90 3.15 0.46
CA LEU A 61 -10.65 2.41 0.50
C LEU A 61 -9.58 2.99 -0.46
N GLU A 62 -9.95 3.28 -1.70
CA GLU A 62 -9.04 3.81 -2.71
C GLU A 62 -8.49 5.20 -2.34
N PRO A 63 -9.31 6.18 -1.88
CA PRO A 63 -8.80 7.45 -1.36
C PRO A 63 -7.81 7.28 -0.21
N LYS A 64 -8.14 6.40 0.74
CA LYS A 64 -7.33 6.10 1.92
C LYS A 64 -6.00 5.41 1.61
N LEU A 65 -6.01 4.43 0.71
CA LEU A 65 -4.78 3.77 0.24
C LEU A 65 -3.95 4.70 -0.66
N SER A 66 -4.61 5.58 -1.41
CA SER A 66 -3.97 6.65 -2.16
C SER A 66 -3.32 7.68 -1.23
N GLU A 67 -3.90 8.00 -0.07
CA GLU A 67 -3.27 8.86 0.95
C GLU A 67 -2.01 8.22 1.53
N LEU A 68 -2.03 6.90 1.80
CA LEU A 68 -0.84 6.17 2.23
C LEU A 68 0.28 6.20 1.19
N LEU A 69 -0.06 6.13 -0.10
CA LEU A 69 0.90 6.30 -1.20
C LEU A 69 1.28 7.76 -1.45
N ALA A 70 0.45 8.72 -1.02
CA ALA A 70 0.72 10.16 -1.07
C ALA A 70 1.73 10.58 0.02
N TYR A 71 1.71 9.90 1.16
CA TYR A 71 2.50 10.20 2.36
C TYR A 71 4.04 10.23 2.16
N PRO A 72 4.65 9.32 1.38
CA PRO A 72 6.05 9.42 0.97
C PRO A 72 6.40 10.76 0.32
N TRP A 73 5.47 11.35 -0.44
CA TRP A 73 5.69 12.58 -1.20
C TRP A 73 5.47 13.86 -0.40
N SER A 74 4.80 13.78 0.76
CA SER A 74 4.63 14.91 1.68
C SER A 74 5.87 15.10 2.58
N ARG A 75 6.68 14.05 2.76
CA ARG A 75 8.01 14.14 3.36
C ARG A 75 9.05 14.42 2.26
N ALA A 76 10.16 15.07 2.61
CA ALA A 76 11.18 15.43 1.63
C ALA A 76 11.60 14.20 0.80
N GLU A 77 11.54 14.30 -0.54
CA GLU A 77 11.88 13.20 -1.47
C GLU A 77 13.27 12.61 -1.21
N SER A 78 14.18 13.41 -0.63
CA SER A 78 15.52 12.99 -0.19
C SER A 78 15.53 11.96 0.95
N SER A 79 14.38 11.68 1.58
CA SER A 79 14.20 10.65 2.60
C SER A 79 13.59 9.34 2.05
N LEU A 80 13.22 9.32 0.77
CA LEU A 80 12.69 8.13 0.14
C LEU A 80 13.83 7.21 -0.27
N ASP A 81 13.73 5.97 0.18
CA ASP A 81 14.66 4.91 -0.16
C ASP A 81 14.65 4.69 -1.69
N GLN A 82 15.82 4.68 -2.31
CA GLN A 82 15.98 4.42 -3.73
C GLN A 82 15.38 3.06 -4.13
N HIS A 83 15.38 2.09 -3.20
CA HIS A 83 14.73 0.81 -3.40
C HIS A 83 13.21 0.94 -3.56
N PHE A 84 12.57 1.82 -2.77
CA PHE A 84 11.14 2.09 -2.87
C PHE A 84 10.80 2.85 -4.16
N LEU A 85 11.66 3.78 -4.60
CA LEU A 85 11.48 4.48 -5.87
C LEU A 85 11.57 3.53 -7.09
N GLU A 86 12.52 2.60 -7.09
CA GLU A 86 12.61 1.57 -8.14
C GLU A 86 11.35 0.68 -8.15
N ALA A 87 10.87 0.29 -6.96
CA ALA A 87 9.66 -0.51 -6.83
C ALA A 87 8.42 0.22 -7.37
N LEU A 88 8.24 1.51 -7.02
CA LEU A 88 7.16 2.34 -7.56
C LEU A 88 7.18 2.39 -9.09
N GLN A 89 8.36 2.55 -9.70
CA GLN A 89 8.50 2.60 -11.15
C GLN A 89 8.13 1.27 -11.81
N VAL A 90 8.57 0.14 -11.24
CA VAL A 90 8.24 -1.19 -11.75
C VAL A 90 6.74 -1.48 -11.66
N VAL A 91 6.11 -1.18 -10.52
CA VAL A 91 4.66 -1.39 -10.34
C VAL A 91 3.85 -0.45 -11.24
N ARG A 92 4.25 0.81 -11.39
CA ARG A 92 3.59 1.80 -12.24
C ARG A 92 3.54 1.40 -13.71
N LEU A 93 4.58 0.74 -14.21
CA LEU A 93 4.63 0.25 -15.59
C LEU A 93 3.88 -1.07 -15.78
N SER A 94 3.34 -1.65 -14.70
CA SER A 94 2.50 -2.86 -14.73
C SER A 94 1.01 -2.52 -14.82
N GLU A 95 0.20 -3.54 -15.07
CA GLU A 95 -1.27 -3.46 -15.01
C GLU A 95 -1.81 -3.97 -13.67
N GLY A 96 -2.97 -3.46 -13.26
CA GLY A 96 -3.72 -3.94 -12.11
C GLY A 96 -3.88 -2.91 -11.00
N PHE A 97 -4.60 -3.32 -9.96
CA PHE A 97 -5.11 -2.42 -8.91
C PHE A 97 -4.06 -1.52 -8.27
N LEU A 98 -2.88 -2.07 -7.92
CA LEU A 98 -1.81 -1.28 -7.30
C LEU A 98 -1.21 -0.22 -8.25
N SER A 99 -1.15 -0.52 -9.55
CA SER A 99 -0.69 0.44 -10.56
C SER A 99 -1.68 1.59 -10.71
N ASP A 100 -2.97 1.28 -10.79
CA ASP A 100 -4.05 2.28 -10.85
C ASP A 100 -4.04 3.19 -9.63
N LEU A 101 -3.82 2.60 -8.45
CA LEU A 101 -3.76 3.32 -7.18
C LEU A 101 -2.55 4.26 -7.10
N ILE A 102 -1.37 3.83 -7.57
CA ILE A 102 -0.17 4.69 -7.67
C ILE A 102 -0.48 5.88 -8.59
N ALA A 103 -1.02 5.62 -9.79
CA ALA A 103 -1.37 6.68 -10.73
C ALA A 103 -2.39 7.67 -10.14
N GLN A 104 -3.35 7.19 -9.35
CA GLN A 104 -4.31 8.04 -8.65
C GLN A 104 -3.65 8.91 -7.58
N SER A 105 -2.71 8.35 -6.79
CA SER A 105 -1.99 9.08 -5.75
C SER A 105 -1.14 10.23 -6.30
N GLU A 106 -0.49 10.02 -7.45
CA GLU A 106 0.28 11.06 -8.15
C GLU A 106 -0.62 12.21 -8.64
N ARG A 107 -1.84 11.91 -9.09
CA ARG A 107 -2.81 12.94 -9.50
C ARG A 107 -3.30 13.78 -8.33
N THR A 108 -3.48 13.17 -7.17
CA THR A 108 -3.85 13.87 -5.94
C THR A 108 -2.73 14.82 -5.49
N ARG A 109 -1.45 14.47 -5.71
CA ARG A 109 -0.29 15.35 -5.46
C ARG A 109 -0.23 16.57 -6.39
N ALA A 110 -0.72 16.46 -7.62
CA ALA A 110 -0.61 17.50 -8.64
C ALA A 110 -1.70 18.60 -8.55
N ARG A 111 -2.63 18.48 -7.60
CA ARG A 111 -3.68 19.48 -7.30
C ARG A 111 -3.30 20.31 -6.09
#